data_AF-W4LL54-F1
#
_entry.id   AF-W4LL54-F1
#
_cell.length_a   1.000
_cell.length_b   1.000
_cell.length_c   1.000
_cell.angle_alpha   90.00
_cell.angle_beta   90.00
_cell.angle_gamma   90.00
#
_symmetry.space_group_name_H-M   'P 1'
#
loop_
_entity.id
_entity.type
_entity.pdbx_description
1 polymer ?
#
loop_
_entity_poly.entity_id
_entity_poly.type
_entity_poly.pdbx_seq_one_letter_code
_entity_poly.pdbx_strand_id
1 'polypeptide(L)'
;MREEIRLGNEALGRNDLEGARQHFQKLLAEGGTEVQLRIARNRLQEIQDREDAINSPAPAKKRATRKTASRAKAATDEPVVKLVRPPDNPVIVINKH
;
A
#
# COMPACT_ATOMS: atom_id res chain seq x y z
N MET A 1 10.17 -16.33 -12.19
CA MET A 1 9.47 -15.03 -12.34
C MET A 1 9.39 -14.78 -13.84
N ARG A 2 8.21 -14.49 -14.42
CA ARG A 2 8.06 -14.38 -15.89
C ARG A 2 8.83 -13.16 -16.42
N GLU A 3 9.48 -13.30 -17.58
CA GLU A 3 10.40 -12.32 -18.15
C GLU A 3 9.68 -11.02 -18.52
N GLU A 4 8.41 -11.11 -18.92
CA GLU A 4 7.57 -10.00 -19.37
C GLU A 4 7.30 -9.00 -18.24
N ILE A 5 7.17 -9.46 -16.98
CA ILE A 5 7.00 -8.57 -15.83
C ILE A 5 8.28 -7.76 -15.59
N ARG A 6 9.44 -8.38 -15.77
CA ARG A 6 10.72 -7.71 -15.58
C ARG A 6 10.93 -6.65 -16.64
N LEU A 7 10.71 -7.00 -17.92
CA LEU A 7 10.81 -6.08 -19.04
C LEU A 7 9.81 -4.92 -18.93
N GLY A 8 8.56 -5.20 -18.56
CA GLY A 8 7.55 -4.17 -18.33
C GLY A 8 7.91 -3.19 -17.20
N ASN A 9 8.47 -3.70 -16.09
CA ASN A 9 8.94 -2.85 -15.00
C ASN A 9 10.17 -2.00 -15.38
N GLU A 10 11.07 -2.56 -16.20
CA GLU A 10 12.24 -1.83 -16.70
C GLU A 10 11.82 -0.70 -17.64
N ALA A 11 10.87 -0.96 -18.54
CA ALA A 11 10.27 0.06 -19.40
C ALA A 11 9.58 1.17 -18.59
N LEU A 12 8.82 0.81 -17.54
CA LEU A 12 8.27 1.79 -16.58
C LEU A 12 9.35 2.64 -15.91
N GLY A 13 10.50 2.04 -15.56
CA GLY A 13 11.65 2.76 -15.00
C GLY A 13 12.27 3.76 -15.97
N ARG A 14 12.16 3.51 -17.28
CA ARG A 14 12.63 4.40 -18.35
C ARG A 14 11.58 5.43 -18.79
N ASN A 15 10.40 5.47 -18.16
CA ASN A 15 9.22 6.21 -18.62
C ASN A 15 8.75 5.83 -20.02
N ASP A 16 9.11 4.63 -20.49
CA ASP A 16 8.59 4.07 -21.73
C ASP A 16 7.25 3.38 -21.43
N LEU A 17 6.19 4.19 -21.42
CA LEU A 17 4.83 3.75 -21.10
C LEU A 17 4.27 2.80 -22.17
N GLU A 18 4.58 3.06 -23.44
CA GLU A 18 4.11 2.26 -24.56
C GLU A 18 4.77 0.88 -24.57
N GLY A 19 6.10 0.82 -24.40
CA GLY A 19 6.83 -0.44 -24.27
C GLY A 19 6.38 -1.25 -23.06
N ALA A 20 6.19 -0.60 -21.91
CA ALA A 20 5.67 -1.25 -20.70
C ALA A 20 4.29 -1.86 -20.93
N ARG A 21 3.39 -1.13 -21.59
CA ARG A 21 2.03 -1.60 -21.91
C ARG A 21 2.07 -2.86 -22.78
N GLN A 22 2.90 -2.88 -23.82
CA GLN A 22 3.02 -4.04 -24.71
C GLN A 22 3.48 -5.29 -23.95
N HIS A 23 4.46 -5.17 -23.05
CA HIS A 23 4.92 -6.29 -22.23
C HIS A 23 3.83 -6.83 -21.30
N PHE A 24 3.08 -5.97 -20.62
CA PHE A 24 2.00 -6.42 -19.74
C PHE A 24 0.78 -6.96 -20.50
N GLN A 25 0.46 -6.44 -21.68
CA GLN A 25 -0.58 -7.01 -22.55
C GLN A 25 -0.19 -8.40 -23.07
N LYS A 26 1.07 -8.58 -23.49
CA LYS A 26 1.60 -9.88 -23.89
C LYS A 26 1.50 -10.90 -22.75
N LEU A 27 1.82 -10.48 -21.52
CA LEU A 27 1.66 -11.33 -20.33
C LEU A 27 0.22 -11.83 -20.12
N LEU A 28 -0.77 -10.96 -20.38
CA LEU A 28 -2.18 -11.32 -20.29
C LEU A 28 -2.61 -12.27 -21.41
N ALA A 29 -2.09 -12.07 -22.62
CA ALA A 29 -2.40 -12.91 -23.79
C ALA A 29 -1.80 -14.31 -23.68
N GLU A 30 -0.55 -14.43 -23.21
CA GLU A 30 0.13 -15.72 -23.09
C GLU A 30 -0.36 -16.56 -21.91
N GLY A 31 -1.19 -15.99 -21.02
CA GLY A 31 -1.73 -16.68 -19.85
C GLY A 31 -0.65 -16.95 -18.79
N GLY A 32 -0.79 -16.34 -17.62
CA GLY A 32 0.13 -16.53 -16.49
C GLY A 32 -0.59 -17.12 -15.30
N THR A 33 0.14 -17.25 -14.19
CA THR A 33 -0.52 -17.48 -12.89
C THR A 33 -1.48 -16.33 -12.57
N GLU A 34 -2.53 -16.59 -11.81
CA GLU A 34 -3.52 -15.57 -11.43
C GLU A 34 -2.87 -14.33 -10.80
N VAL A 35 -1.83 -14.55 -9.98
CA VAL A 35 -1.03 -13.48 -9.37
C VAL A 35 -0.34 -12.62 -10.43
N GLN A 36 0.26 -13.23 -11.45
CA GLN A 36 0.92 -12.50 -12.55
C GLN A 36 -0.07 -11.70 -13.38
N LEU A 37 -1.23 -12.27 -13.68
CA LEU A 37 -2.29 -11.57 -14.42
C LEU A 37 -2.80 -10.36 -13.62
N ARG A 38 -2.97 -10.51 -12.29
CA ARG A 38 -3.34 -9.40 -11.41
C ARG A 38 -2.27 -8.32 -11.36
N ILE A 39 -0.98 -8.69 -11.35
CA ILE A 39 0.13 -7.73 -11.44
C ILE A 39 0.08 -6.97 -12.78
N ALA A 40 -0.07 -7.65 -13.92
CA ALA A 40 -0.15 -6.98 -15.23
C ALA A 40 -1.34 -6.02 -15.32
N ARG A 41 -2.53 -6.42 -14.85
CA ARG A 41 -3.70 -5.54 -14.83
C ARG A 41 -3.46 -4.27 -14.01
N ASN A 42 -2.90 -4.41 -12.81
CA ASN A 42 -2.56 -3.26 -11.97
C ASN A 42 -1.54 -2.34 -12.64
N ARG A 43 -0.54 -2.90 -13.34
CA ARG A 43 0.48 -2.12 -14.03
C ARG A 43 -0.05 -1.38 -15.26
N LEU A 44 -0.96 -2.01 -16.01
CA LEU A 44 -1.66 -1.34 -17.11
C LEU A 44 -2.51 -0.17 -16.62
N GLN A 45 -3.18 -0.32 -15.48
CA GLN A 45 -3.91 0.80 -14.86
C GLN A 45 -2.98 1.94 -14.47
N GLU A 46 -1.83 1.64 -13.87
CA GLU A 46 -0.84 2.66 -13.50
C GLU A 46 -0.27 3.40 -14.72
N ILE A 47 -0.06 2.70 -15.84
CA ILE A 47 0.35 3.32 -17.11
C ILE A 47 -0.73 4.31 -17.57
N GLN A 48 -1.99 3.86 -17.60
CA GLN A 48 -3.13 4.71 -17.96
C GLN A 48 -3.20 5.95 -17.07
N ASP A 49 -3.09 5.80 -15.74
CA ASP A 49 -3.12 6.92 -14.80
C ASP A 49 -1.97 7.91 -15.03
N ARG A 50 -0.79 7.43 -15.44
CA ARG A 50 0.37 8.27 -15.79
C ARG A 50 0.13 9.02 -17.11
N GLU A 51 -0.41 8.35 -18.12
CA GLU A 51 -0.78 8.98 -19.40
C GLU A 51 -1.86 10.05 -19.21
N ASP A 52 -2.88 9.77 -18.38
CA ASP A 52 -3.92 10.72 -18.01
C ASP A 52 -3.34 11.91 -17.22
N ALA A 53 -2.39 11.69 -16.31
CA ALA A 53 -1.72 12.76 -15.58
C ALA A 53 -0.84 13.65 -16.48
N ILE A 54 -0.27 13.11 -17.56
CA ILE A 54 0.49 13.88 -18.55
C ILE A 54 -0.46 14.71 -19.42
N ASN A 55 -1.59 14.13 -19.84
CA ASN A 55 -2.55 14.79 -20.73
C ASN A 55 -3.50 15.76 -20.01
N SER A 56 -3.71 15.59 -18.71
CA SER A 56 -4.52 16.48 -17.87
C SER A 56 -3.72 16.98 -16.66
N PRO A 57 -3.12 18.18 -16.75
CA PRO A 57 -2.48 18.81 -15.60
C PRO A 57 -3.57 19.43 -14.69
N ALA A 58 -4.33 18.61 -13.97
CA ALA A 58 -5.26 19.07 -12.93
C ALA A 58 -5.42 18.02 -11.82
N PRO A 59 -5.61 18.45 -10.57
CA PRO A 59 -4.85 17.96 -9.44
C PRO A 59 -5.26 16.55 -9.03
N ALA A 60 -4.24 15.70 -8.86
CA ALA A 60 -4.30 14.47 -8.09
C ALA A 60 -5.11 14.72 -6.81
N LYS A 61 -6.36 14.24 -6.79
CA LYS A 61 -7.11 14.05 -5.55
C LYS A 61 -6.28 13.06 -4.75
N LYS A 62 -5.51 13.61 -3.83
CA LYS A 62 -4.64 12.92 -2.90
C LYS A 62 -5.39 11.70 -2.40
N ARG A 63 -4.81 10.51 -2.61
CA ARG A 63 -5.20 9.27 -1.95
C ARG A 63 -5.58 9.63 -0.52
N ALA A 64 -6.79 9.30 -0.11
CA ALA A 64 -7.24 9.53 1.25
C ALA A 64 -6.23 8.88 2.20
N THR A 65 -5.35 9.71 2.77
CA THR A 65 -4.48 9.34 3.87
C THR A 65 -5.42 8.79 4.93
N ARG A 66 -5.24 7.52 5.33
CA ARG A 66 -5.89 7.02 6.55
C ARG A 66 -5.47 7.97 7.66
N LYS A 67 -6.37 8.86 8.07
CA LYS A 67 -6.26 9.63 9.30
C LYS A 67 -6.30 8.60 10.42
N THR A 68 -5.13 8.22 10.93
CA THR A 68 -5.02 7.83 12.32
C THR A 68 -5.57 9.00 13.12
N ALA A 69 -6.62 8.74 13.90
CA ALA A 69 -7.23 9.73 14.77
C ALA A 69 -6.28 10.02 15.95
N SER A 70 -5.32 10.92 15.73
CA SER A 70 -4.59 11.56 16.82
C SER A 70 -5.52 12.58 17.47
N ARG A 71 -6.36 12.14 18.41
CA ARG A 71 -7.11 13.02 19.30
C ARG A 71 -6.14 13.67 20.29
N ALA A 72 -5.48 14.74 19.85
CA ALA A 72 -4.80 15.67 20.74
C ALA A 72 -5.79 16.80 21.10
N LYS A 73 -6.37 16.75 22.29
CA LYS A 73 -6.91 17.95 22.95
C LYS A 73 -5.80 18.54 23.79
N ALA A 74 -5.43 19.78 23.47
CA ALA A 74 -4.54 20.60 24.26
C ALA A 74 -5.16 20.97 25.61
N ALA A 75 -4.26 21.14 26.57
CA ALA A 75 -4.42 21.30 28.01
C ALA A 75 -5.19 22.54 28.47
N THR A 76 -5.88 22.45 29.63
CA THR A 76 -5.69 23.36 30.78
C THR A 76 -6.30 22.75 32.06
N ASP A 77 -5.58 22.93 33.18
CA ASP A 77 -6.05 23.00 34.58
C ASP A 77 -6.31 21.73 35.43
N GLU A 78 -5.27 21.38 36.22
CA GLU A 78 -5.31 21.07 37.68
C GLU A 78 -5.99 19.78 38.22
N PRO A 79 -5.61 19.28 39.43
CA PRO A 79 -5.09 17.92 39.59
C PRO A 79 -5.92 17.00 40.51
N VAL A 80 -5.47 15.74 40.60
CA VAL A 80 -5.82 14.69 41.59
C VAL A 80 -7.07 13.86 41.28
N VAL A 81 -6.86 12.74 40.59
CA VAL A 81 -7.44 11.46 41.02
C VAL A 81 -6.37 10.38 40.85
N LYS A 82 -5.76 9.96 41.96
CA LYS A 82 -5.00 8.71 42.03
C LYS A 82 -5.96 7.56 41.74
N LEU A 83 -5.97 7.03 40.52
CA LEU A 83 -6.62 5.75 40.23
C LEU A 83 -5.53 4.66 40.21
N VAL A 84 -5.43 3.99 41.34
CA VAL A 84 -4.54 2.85 41.56
C VAL A 84 -5.28 1.56 41.18
N ARG A 85 -4.55 0.69 40.45
CA ARG A 85 -4.67 -0.79 40.24
C ARG A 85 -5.52 -1.34 39.06
N PRO A 86 -5.23 -2.57 38.55
CA PRO A 86 -4.12 -3.51 38.85
C PRO A 86 -3.33 -4.00 37.60
N PRO A 87 -2.26 -4.80 37.75
CA PRO A 87 -1.61 -5.51 36.63
C PRO A 87 -2.40 -6.78 36.24
N ASP A 88 -2.81 -6.88 34.98
CA ASP A 88 -3.48 -8.05 34.37
C ASP A 88 -2.48 -9.19 34.03
N ASN A 89 -1.65 -9.60 34.98
CA ASN A 89 -0.82 -10.80 34.81
C ASN A 89 -1.00 -11.73 36.01
N PRO A 90 -1.66 -12.89 35.84
CA PRO A 90 -1.66 -13.92 36.86
C PRO A 90 -0.25 -14.54 36.94
N VAL A 91 0.45 -14.34 38.05
CA VAL A 91 1.66 -15.09 38.39
C VAL A 91 1.22 -16.50 38.78
N ILE A 92 1.44 -17.47 37.90
CA ILE A 92 1.23 -18.89 38.20
C ILE A 92 2.43 -19.38 39.02
N VAL A 93 2.22 -19.62 40.31
CA VAL A 93 3.19 -20.28 41.18
C VAL A 93 2.93 -21.79 41.14
N ILE A 94 3.87 -22.54 40.56
CA ILE A 94 3.86 -24.01 40.56
C ILE A 94 4.67 -24.47 41.77
N ASN A 95 4.01 -24.95 42.82
CA ASN A 95 4.68 -25.67 43.90
C ASN A 95 4.91 -27.11 43.46
N LYS A 96 6.18 -27.51 43.34
CA LYS A 96 6.57 -28.93 43.30
C LYS A 96 6.68 -29.43 44.75
N HIS A 97 5.95 -30.51 45.04
CA HIS A 97 6.15 -31.35 46.22
C HIS A 97 7.44 -32.16 46.10
#